data_AF-A0A090TKH3-F1
#
_entry.id   AF-A0A090TKH3-F1
#
_cell.length_a   1.000
_cell.length_b   1.000
_cell.length_c   1.000
_cell.angle_alpha   90.00
_cell.angle_beta   90.00
_cell.angle_gamma   90.00
#
_symmetry.space_group_name_H-M   'P 1'
#
loop_
_entity.id
_entity.type
_entity.pdbx_description
1 polymer ?
#
loop_
_entity_poly.entity_id
_entity_poly.type
_entity_poly.pdbx_seq_one_letter_code
_entity_poly.pdbx_strand_id
1 'polypeptide(L)'
;MLAAGVDNVPMLNEAATFVSEHKYSLGLSLVSLALLYFGIKKQWRYSWLKASSLFLGGMLALNYSHFFWWSDNEVVPLAHAVPTEVTLSELDYRVYAGQSTVYSAQAVNVVYLGESPAELMGELGWIENKTFSRSDIELSDYVQLLQQSTPPVSDLLWNGQPQHLAFQLPGTLTHRSHIRWWQAGIDSQTQQTVWIGALSYDDGLTLTPYGGIVTLLHSVSPNVDVEREQLKNDVFRLNDRWNAENVQLASATTSNRQHDYFTDGLVLVVSEQASYANELQPYENIAFISTYLKP
;
A
#
# COMPACT_ATOMS: atom_id res chain seq x y z
N MET A 1 -6.18 31.71 5.09
CA MET A 1 -4.97 32.40 5.60
C MET A 1 -4.69 31.86 6.99
N LEU A 2 -3.40 31.65 7.31
CA LEU A 2 -2.81 30.74 8.32
C LEU A 2 -2.78 29.29 7.76
N ALA A 3 -1.68 28.70 7.32
CA ALA A 3 -0.28 28.89 7.68
C ALA A 3 0.60 29.03 6.42
N ALA A 4 1.08 30.25 6.17
CA ALA A 4 2.25 30.48 5.34
C ALA A 4 3.37 30.79 6.33
N GLY A 5 4.28 29.84 6.55
CA GLY A 5 5.41 30.09 7.44
C GLY A 5 5.99 28.91 8.21
N VAL A 6 6.16 27.74 7.60
CA VAL A 6 7.30 26.82 7.90
C VAL A 6 7.71 26.04 6.63
N ASP A 7 7.72 26.69 5.45
CA ASP A 7 8.16 26.05 4.19
C ASP A 7 9.65 26.29 3.88
N ASN A 8 10.44 26.63 4.89
CA ASN A 8 11.87 26.84 4.72
C ASN A 8 12.64 25.60 5.19
N VAL A 9 13.14 24.88 4.17
CA VAL A 9 14.03 23.71 4.14
C VAL A 9 13.31 22.34 4.12
N PRO A 10 13.18 21.70 2.94
CA PRO A 10 12.61 20.34 2.80
C PRO A 10 13.21 19.30 3.77
N MET A 11 14.52 19.39 4.06
CA MET A 11 15.18 18.51 5.05
C MET A 11 14.68 18.68 6.48
N LEU A 12 14.26 19.87 6.90
CA LEU A 12 13.76 20.08 8.27
C LEU A 12 12.39 19.44 8.44
N ASN A 13 11.55 19.48 7.40
CA ASN A 13 10.26 18.81 7.40
C ASN A 13 10.45 17.28 7.41
N GLU A 14 11.35 16.75 6.58
CA GLU A 14 11.67 15.31 6.59
C GLU A 14 12.24 14.83 7.93
N ALA A 15 13.13 15.60 8.55
CA ALA A 15 13.68 15.28 9.87
C ALA A 15 12.58 15.32 10.95
N ALA A 16 11.66 16.29 10.88
CA ALA A 16 10.52 16.36 11.80
C ALA A 16 9.58 15.16 11.62
N THR A 17 9.26 14.77 10.39
CA THR A 17 8.46 13.57 10.08
C THR A 17 9.13 12.32 10.61
N PHE A 18 10.44 12.15 10.34
CA PHE A 18 11.21 11.02 10.86
C PHE A 18 11.16 10.95 12.39
N VAL A 19 11.44 12.06 13.08
CA VAL A 19 11.41 12.10 14.56
C VAL A 19 10.01 11.84 15.10
N SER A 20 8.97 12.41 14.48
CA SER A 20 7.58 12.22 14.91
C SER A 20 7.17 10.75 14.82
N GLU A 21 7.51 10.10 13.71
CA GLU A 21 7.19 8.70 13.46
C GLU A 21 7.98 7.75 14.38
N HIS A 22 9.27 8.04 14.60
CA HIS A 22 10.17 7.19 15.40
C HIS A 22 10.22 7.58 16.88
N LYS A 23 9.38 8.52 17.36
CA LYS A 23 9.50 9.11 18.71
C LYS A 23 9.52 8.06 19.83
N TYR A 24 8.73 6.99 19.69
CA TYR A 24 8.63 5.94 20.70
C TYR A 24 9.84 5.00 20.69
N SER A 25 10.30 4.58 19.51
CA SER A 25 11.49 3.72 19.37
C SER A 25 12.78 4.46 19.75
N LEU A 26 12.89 5.75 19.39
CA LEU A 26 13.96 6.64 19.83
C LEU A 26 13.92 6.85 21.36
N GLY A 27 12.75 7.12 21.92
CA GLY A 27 12.57 7.27 23.36
C GLY A 27 12.99 6.02 24.14
N LEU A 28 12.54 4.85 23.71
CA LEU A 28 12.92 3.55 24.30
C LEU A 28 14.43 3.30 24.21
N SER A 29 15.04 3.64 23.08
CA SER A 29 16.48 3.53 22.87
C SER A 29 17.24 4.42 23.86
N LEU A 30 16.83 5.68 24.02
CA LEU A 30 17.44 6.61 24.96
C LEU A 30 17.31 6.15 26.41
N VAL A 31 16.13 5.66 26.83
CA VAL A 31 15.91 5.15 28.19
C VAL A 31 16.77 3.91 28.46
N SER A 32 16.87 3.00 27.50
CA SER A 32 17.71 1.79 27.60
C SER A 32 19.20 2.14 27.69
N LEU A 33 19.66 3.11 26.90
CA LEU A 33 21.04 3.62 26.95
C LEU A 33 21.35 4.34 28.27
N ALA A 34 20.41 5.14 28.79
CA ALA A 34 20.55 5.78 30.08
C ALA A 34 20.64 4.73 31.21
N LEU A 35 19.79 3.70 31.19
CA LEU A 35 19.84 2.59 32.13
C LEU A 35 21.20 1.87 32.09
N LEU A 36 21.71 1.60 30.88
CA LEU A 36 23.03 1.01 30.70
C LEU A 36 24.13 1.91 31.28
N TYR A 37 24.12 3.21 30.95
CA TYR A 37 25.10 4.18 31.44
C TYR A 37 25.13 4.23 32.97
N PHE A 38 23.97 4.38 33.62
CA PHE A 38 23.89 4.39 35.08
C PHE A 38 24.29 3.06 35.69
N GLY A 39 23.88 1.94 35.08
CA GLY A 39 24.29 0.61 35.52
C GLY A 39 25.80 0.43 35.51
N ILE A 40 26.48 0.85 34.45
CA ILE A 40 27.95 0.83 34.35
C ILE A 40 28.57 1.77 35.40
N LYS A 41 28.10 3.01 35.51
CA LYS A 41 28.64 4.01 36.46
C LYS A 41 28.46 3.60 37.93
N LYS A 42 27.37 2.92 38.26
CA LYS A 42 27.05 2.43 39.61
C LYS A 42 27.49 0.98 39.84
N GLN A 43 28.20 0.38 38.88
CA GLN A 43 28.68 -1.01 38.94
C GLN A 43 27.56 -2.02 39.26
N TRP A 44 26.37 -1.82 38.71
CA TRP A 44 25.29 -2.78 38.87
C TRP A 44 25.65 -4.10 38.19
N ARG A 45 25.42 -5.20 38.92
CA ARG A 45 25.54 -6.55 38.35
C ARG A 45 24.54 -6.70 37.18
N TYR A 46 25.04 -7.24 36.07
CA TYR A 46 24.30 -7.51 34.84
C TYR A 46 23.66 -6.27 34.19
N SER A 47 24.34 -5.13 34.22
CA SER A 47 23.84 -3.87 33.60
C SER A 47 23.43 -4.03 32.14
N TRP A 48 24.25 -4.73 31.34
CA TRP A 48 23.94 -5.02 29.93
C TRP A 48 22.67 -5.84 29.78
N LEU A 49 22.51 -6.92 30.56
CA LEU A 49 21.30 -7.75 30.50
C LEU A 49 20.06 -6.94 30.85
N LYS A 50 20.10 -6.11 31.90
CA LYS A 50 18.96 -5.28 32.31
C LYS A 50 18.56 -4.29 31.22
N ALA A 51 19.54 -3.59 30.62
CA ALA A 51 19.29 -2.65 29.53
C ALA A 51 18.76 -3.35 28.27
N SER A 52 19.34 -4.48 27.89
CA SER A 52 18.88 -5.28 26.75
C SER A 52 17.49 -5.87 26.98
N SER A 53 17.18 -6.35 28.19
CA SER A 53 15.84 -6.85 28.52
C SER A 53 14.80 -5.73 28.50
N LEU A 54 15.12 -4.53 28.99
CA LEU A 54 14.24 -3.37 28.88
C LEU A 54 13.98 -3.01 27.42
N PHE A 55 15.04 -2.96 26.60
CA PHE A 55 14.92 -2.64 25.19
C PHE A 55 14.07 -3.68 24.44
N LEU A 56 14.37 -4.97 24.58
CA LEU A 56 13.64 -6.04 23.90
C LEU A 56 12.18 -6.12 24.34
N GLY A 57 11.92 -6.06 25.65
CA GLY A 57 10.56 -6.04 26.19
C GLY A 57 9.79 -4.80 25.73
N GLY A 58 10.45 -3.64 25.69
CA GLY A 58 9.88 -2.41 25.17
C GLY A 58 9.57 -2.49 23.67
N MET A 59 10.44 -3.09 22.86
CA MET A 59 10.21 -3.26 21.42
C MET A 59 9.01 -4.17 21.16
N LEU A 60 8.83 -5.24 21.94
CA LEU A 60 7.64 -6.09 21.88
C LEU A 60 6.38 -5.32 22.27
N ALA A 61 6.44 -4.51 23.32
CA ALA A 61 5.32 -3.66 23.74
C ALA A 61 4.97 -2.61 22.67
N LEU A 62 5.96 -1.98 22.05
CA LEU A 62 5.73 -1.02 20.96
C LEU A 62 5.10 -1.69 19.73
N ASN A 63 5.54 -2.89 19.38
CA ASN A 63 4.93 -3.68 18.31
C ASN A 63 3.45 -3.96 18.61
N TYR A 64 3.17 -4.43 19.83
CA TYR A 64 1.79 -4.67 20.26
C TYR A 64 0.95 -3.38 20.19
N SER A 65 1.42 -2.29 20.81
CA SER A 65 0.69 -1.02 20.81
C SER A 65 0.47 -0.45 19.41
N HIS A 66 1.46 -0.59 18.51
CA HIS A 66 1.33 -0.11 17.13
C HIS A 66 0.16 -0.78 16.41
N PHE A 67 0.07 -2.11 16.44
CA PHE A 67 -0.95 -2.83 15.68
C PHE A 67 -2.32 -2.82 16.33
N PHE A 68 -2.39 -2.87 17.66
CA PHE A 68 -3.64 -3.07 18.39
C PHE A 68 -4.23 -1.80 19.03
N TRP A 69 -3.46 -0.72 19.16
CA TRP A 69 -3.94 0.53 19.81
C TRP A 69 -3.79 1.80 18.97
N TRP A 70 -2.86 1.85 18.02
CA TRP A 70 -2.55 3.09 17.31
C TRP A 70 -2.70 3.01 15.79
N SER A 71 -3.03 1.84 15.26
CA SER A 71 -3.09 1.57 13.83
C SER A 71 -4.15 2.40 13.10
N ASP A 72 -5.18 2.87 13.80
CA ASP A 72 -6.30 3.65 13.29
C ASP A 72 -6.18 5.17 13.54
N ASN A 73 -5.26 5.63 14.39
CA ASN A 73 -5.16 7.02 14.82
C ASN A 73 -4.95 8.04 13.69
N GLU A 74 -4.29 7.62 12.60
CA GLU A 74 -3.94 8.49 11.46
C GLU A 74 -4.91 8.28 10.28
N VAL A 75 -5.94 7.46 10.45
CA VAL A 75 -6.89 7.13 9.39
C VAL A 75 -7.89 8.25 9.21
N VAL A 76 -7.92 8.85 8.02
CA VAL A 76 -9.04 9.74 7.67
C VAL A 76 -10.28 8.87 7.43
N PRO A 77 -11.43 9.19 8.08
CA PRO A 77 -12.69 8.51 7.79
C PRO A 77 -13.02 8.59 6.30
N LEU A 78 -13.58 7.52 5.74
CA LEU A 78 -14.01 7.41 4.34
C LEU A 78 -15.09 8.44 3.91
N ALA A 79 -15.40 9.43 4.75
CA ALA A 79 -16.50 10.36 4.55
C ALA A 79 -16.17 11.42 3.48
N HIS A 80 -16.91 11.35 2.36
CA HIS A 80 -17.31 12.43 1.45
C HIS A 80 -16.30 13.55 1.19
N ALA A 81 -15.02 13.23 0.97
CA ALA A 81 -14.17 14.14 0.22
C ALA A 81 -14.83 14.35 -1.15
N VAL A 82 -14.96 15.61 -1.59
CA VAL A 82 -15.44 15.91 -2.94
C VAL A 82 -14.55 15.13 -3.90
N PRO A 83 -15.11 14.26 -4.77
CA PRO A 83 -14.30 13.48 -5.67
C PRO A 83 -13.44 14.43 -6.49
N THR A 84 -12.12 14.33 -6.33
CA THR A 84 -11.19 15.15 -7.08
C THR A 84 -11.03 14.52 -8.45
N GLU A 85 -11.14 15.34 -9.49
CA GLU A 85 -10.85 14.92 -10.85
C GLU A 85 -9.36 14.60 -10.97
N VAL A 86 -9.03 13.44 -11.53
CA VAL A 86 -7.65 12.95 -11.65
C VAL A 86 -7.35 12.56 -13.10
N THR A 87 -6.06 12.59 -13.45
CA THR A 87 -5.54 12.05 -14.70
C THR A 87 -4.65 10.86 -14.36
N LEU A 88 -4.91 9.69 -14.94
CA LEU A 88 -4.16 8.47 -14.61
C LEU A 88 -2.64 8.65 -14.71
N SER A 89 -2.14 9.31 -15.76
CA SER A 89 -0.70 9.54 -15.97
C SER A 89 -0.04 10.48 -14.93
N GLU A 90 -0.82 11.19 -14.13
CA GLU A 90 -0.35 12.15 -13.12
C GLU A 90 -0.40 11.58 -11.69
N LEU A 91 -0.94 10.37 -11.51
CA LEU A 91 -1.02 9.71 -10.21
C LEU A 91 0.35 9.25 -9.73
N ASP A 92 0.53 9.20 -8.40
CA ASP A 92 1.71 8.58 -7.81
C ASP A 92 1.53 7.05 -7.78
N TYR A 93 2.41 6.32 -8.46
CA TYR A 93 2.37 4.85 -8.54
C TYR A 93 3.24 4.17 -7.48
N ARG A 94 3.37 4.80 -6.30
CA ARG A 94 4.18 4.34 -5.18
C ARG A 94 3.40 4.40 -3.88
N VAL A 95 3.65 3.42 -3.02
CA VAL A 95 3.12 3.35 -1.66
C VAL A 95 4.22 3.02 -0.67
N TYR A 96 4.04 3.43 0.59
CA TYR A 96 5.11 3.40 1.59
C TYR A 96 4.66 2.76 2.91
N ALA A 97 5.58 2.09 3.59
CA ALA A 97 5.38 1.50 4.92
C ALA A 97 5.32 2.53 6.08
N GLY A 98 5.45 3.82 5.76
CA GLY A 98 5.37 4.94 6.69
C GLY A 98 5.46 6.27 5.93
N GLN A 99 5.45 7.37 6.67
CA GLN A 99 5.38 8.73 6.13
C GLN A 99 6.76 9.31 5.80
N SER A 100 7.82 8.84 6.45
CA SER A 100 9.18 9.36 6.22
C SER A 100 9.84 8.76 4.98
N THR A 101 10.79 9.49 4.39
CA THR A 101 11.49 9.09 3.14
C THR A 101 12.46 7.91 3.31
N VAL A 102 12.57 7.36 4.52
CA VAL A 102 13.46 6.24 4.84
C VAL A 102 12.91 4.89 4.38
N TYR A 103 11.61 4.80 4.11
CA TYR A 103 11.00 3.56 3.62
C TYR A 103 11.14 3.47 2.11
N SER A 104 11.55 2.29 1.64
CA SER A 104 11.46 1.94 0.23
C SER A 104 10.01 1.99 -0.24
N ALA A 105 9.82 2.47 -1.46
CA ALA A 105 8.52 2.40 -2.11
C ALA A 105 8.18 0.94 -2.49
N GLN A 106 6.90 0.61 -2.45
CA GLN A 106 6.32 -0.53 -3.16
C GLN A 106 5.47 -0.04 -4.35
N ALA A 107 5.32 -0.89 -5.35
CA ALA A 107 4.65 -0.54 -6.60
C ALA A 107 3.12 -0.46 -6.44
N VAL A 108 2.53 0.55 -7.05
CA VAL A 108 1.15 0.49 -7.54
C VAL A 108 1.21 0.06 -8.99
N ASN A 109 0.61 -1.08 -9.30
CA ASN A 109 0.74 -1.77 -10.59
C ASN A 109 -0.61 -2.20 -11.17
N VAL A 110 -1.72 -1.82 -10.52
CA VAL A 110 -3.07 -2.04 -11.02
C VAL A 110 -3.89 -0.76 -10.89
N VAL A 111 -4.76 -0.50 -11.85
CA VAL A 111 -5.83 0.50 -11.82
C VAL A 111 -7.13 -0.21 -12.10
N TYR A 112 -8.17 0.11 -11.35
CA TYR A 112 -9.54 -0.32 -11.63
C TYR A 112 -10.42 0.91 -11.87
N LEU A 113 -11.17 0.91 -12.95
CA LEU A 113 -12.13 1.96 -13.30
C LEU A 113 -13.54 1.44 -13.08
N GLY A 114 -14.26 2.04 -12.13
CA GLY A 114 -15.60 1.62 -11.72
C GLY A 114 -15.88 1.91 -10.25
N GLU A 115 -17.11 1.68 -9.80
CA GLU A 115 -17.55 2.05 -8.44
C GLU A 115 -16.68 1.44 -7.33
N SER A 116 -16.38 0.14 -7.44
CA SER A 116 -15.53 -0.58 -6.48
C SER A 116 -14.90 -1.81 -7.13
N PRO A 117 -13.62 -2.14 -6.82
CA PRO A 117 -12.99 -3.35 -7.31
C PRO A 117 -13.54 -4.62 -6.64
N ALA A 118 -14.33 -4.51 -5.56
CA ALA A 118 -14.74 -5.65 -4.74
C ALA A 118 -15.50 -6.74 -5.53
N GLU A 119 -16.35 -6.36 -6.48
CA GLU A 119 -17.08 -7.31 -7.33
C GLU A 119 -16.13 -8.13 -8.19
N LEU A 120 -15.23 -7.46 -8.93
CA LEU A 120 -14.19 -8.11 -9.73
C LEU A 120 -13.34 -9.05 -8.86
N MET A 121 -12.87 -8.57 -7.72
CA MET A 121 -12.05 -9.37 -6.81
C MET A 121 -12.79 -10.64 -6.35
N GLY A 122 -14.08 -10.52 -6.02
CA GLY A 122 -14.92 -11.65 -5.63
C GLY A 122 -15.13 -12.64 -6.78
N GLU A 123 -15.40 -12.17 -8.00
CA GLU A 123 -15.52 -13.01 -9.20
C GLU A 123 -14.22 -13.78 -9.51
N LEU A 124 -13.06 -13.15 -9.26
CA LEU A 124 -11.73 -13.76 -9.39
C LEU A 124 -11.35 -14.70 -8.23
N GLY A 125 -12.22 -14.86 -7.22
CA GLY A 125 -12.00 -15.75 -6.08
C GLY A 125 -11.06 -15.19 -5.00
N TRP A 126 -10.81 -13.88 -4.99
CA TRP A 126 -10.06 -13.23 -3.93
C TRP A 126 -10.93 -13.02 -2.69
N ILE A 127 -10.30 -13.17 -1.53
CA ILE A 127 -10.93 -13.03 -0.22
C ILE A 127 -10.59 -11.65 0.31
N GLU A 128 -11.60 -10.87 0.68
CA GLU A 128 -11.40 -9.58 1.36
C GLU A 128 -10.68 -9.82 2.69
N ASN A 129 -9.60 -9.08 2.89
CA ASN A 129 -8.75 -9.20 4.06
C ASN A 129 -8.90 -8.02 5.00
N LYS A 130 -8.73 -8.27 6.29
CA LYS A 130 -8.76 -7.23 7.31
C LYS A 130 -7.45 -6.45 7.32
N THR A 131 -7.53 -5.20 7.77
CA THR A 131 -6.35 -4.34 8.01
C THR A 131 -6.40 -3.82 9.44
N PHE A 132 -5.25 -3.62 10.04
CA PHE A 132 -5.19 -3.13 11.42
C PHE A 132 -5.83 -1.74 11.54
N SER A 133 -5.58 -0.86 10.57
CA SER A 133 -6.12 0.51 10.56
C SER A 133 -7.63 0.63 10.36
N ARG A 134 -8.29 -0.33 9.68
CA ARG A 134 -9.71 -0.21 9.28
C ARG A 134 -10.63 -1.22 9.96
N SER A 135 -10.10 -2.26 10.62
CA SER A 135 -10.90 -3.41 11.06
C SER A 135 -10.99 -3.62 12.57
N ASP A 136 -10.51 -2.68 13.39
CA ASP A 136 -10.54 -2.71 14.88
C ASP A 136 -10.21 -4.11 15.42
N ILE A 137 -9.01 -4.58 15.10
CA ILE A 137 -8.60 -5.97 15.32
C ILE A 137 -8.06 -6.11 16.73
N GLU A 138 -8.67 -6.96 17.56
CA GLU A 138 -8.10 -7.34 18.85
C GLU A 138 -7.14 -8.54 18.72
N LEU A 139 -6.36 -8.83 19.77
CA LEU A 139 -5.43 -9.97 19.77
C LEU A 139 -6.14 -11.30 19.52
N SER A 140 -7.36 -11.48 20.05
CA SER A 140 -8.16 -12.68 19.81
C SER A 140 -8.57 -12.83 18.35
N ASP A 141 -8.97 -11.73 17.70
CA ASP A 141 -9.32 -11.73 16.27
C ASP A 141 -8.09 -12.07 15.44
N TYR A 142 -6.95 -11.48 15.76
CA TYR A 142 -5.69 -11.77 15.09
C TYR A 142 -5.32 -13.26 15.17
N VAL A 143 -5.44 -13.88 16.35
CA VAL A 143 -5.20 -15.32 16.52
C VAL A 143 -6.19 -16.15 15.71
N GLN A 144 -7.46 -15.76 15.66
CA GLN A 144 -8.48 -16.44 14.85
C GLN A 144 -8.17 -16.35 13.34
N LEU A 145 -7.79 -15.17 12.85
CA LEU A 145 -7.43 -14.93 11.46
C LEU A 145 -6.19 -15.73 11.04
N LEU A 146 -5.21 -15.88 11.93
CA LEU A 146 -4.06 -16.77 11.71
C LEU A 146 -4.49 -18.23 11.55
N GLN A 147 -5.45 -18.71 12.37
CA GLN A 147 -5.98 -20.07 12.25
C GLN A 147 -6.75 -20.28 10.94
N GLN A 148 -7.36 -19.22 10.42
CA GLN A 148 -8.10 -19.21 9.15
C GLN A 148 -7.20 -18.99 7.92
N SER A 149 -5.88 -18.80 8.11
CA SER A 149 -4.93 -18.45 7.03
C SER A 149 -5.29 -17.15 6.30
N THR A 150 -5.93 -16.21 7.01
CA THR A 150 -6.29 -14.86 6.56
C THR A 150 -5.71 -13.79 7.48
N PRO A 151 -4.40 -13.84 7.85
CA PRO A 151 -3.83 -12.81 8.70
C PRO A 151 -4.02 -11.41 8.09
N PRO A 152 -4.31 -10.41 8.93
CA PRO A 152 -4.45 -9.04 8.48
C PRO A 152 -3.24 -8.56 7.69
N VAL A 153 -3.50 -7.69 6.74
CA VAL A 153 -2.46 -7.06 5.94
C VAL A 153 -2.00 -5.78 6.66
N SER A 154 -0.67 -5.57 6.73
CA SER A 154 -0.10 -4.30 7.20
C SER A 154 -0.42 -3.18 6.23
N ASP A 155 -0.67 -1.99 6.76
CA ASP A 155 -1.03 -0.82 5.98
C ASP A 155 0.12 -0.31 5.12
N LEU A 156 -0.22 0.19 3.94
CA LEU A 156 0.68 1.00 3.13
C LEU A 156 0.02 2.35 2.91
N LEU A 157 0.84 3.38 2.75
CA LEU A 157 0.37 4.75 2.59
C LEU A 157 0.49 5.17 1.14
N TRP A 158 -0.64 5.53 0.54
CA TRP A 158 -0.71 6.27 -0.72
C TRP A 158 -1.13 7.71 -0.40
N ASN A 159 -0.33 8.70 -0.78
CA ASN A 159 -0.57 10.10 -0.40
C ASN A 159 -0.83 10.30 1.10
N GLY A 160 -0.13 9.53 1.94
CA GLY A 160 -0.27 9.54 3.39
C GLY A 160 -1.53 8.84 3.93
N GLN A 161 -2.35 8.23 3.08
CA GLN A 161 -3.58 7.54 3.48
C GLN A 161 -3.44 6.01 3.40
N PRO A 162 -3.91 5.27 4.41
CA PRO A 162 -3.94 3.82 4.37
C PRO A 162 -5.03 3.33 3.41
N GLN A 163 -4.83 2.12 2.89
CA GLN A 163 -5.74 1.49 1.94
C GLN A 163 -7.19 1.46 2.43
N HIS A 164 -8.12 1.51 1.48
CA HIS A 164 -9.55 1.40 1.73
C HIS A 164 -10.00 -0.05 1.75
N LEU A 165 -9.46 -0.87 0.86
CA LEU A 165 -9.75 -2.31 0.77
C LEU A 165 -8.46 -3.11 0.66
N ALA A 166 -8.48 -4.34 1.13
CA ALA A 166 -7.40 -5.30 0.92
C ALA A 166 -7.99 -6.67 0.57
N PHE A 167 -7.32 -7.40 -0.31
CA PHE A 167 -7.73 -8.73 -0.72
C PHE A 167 -6.52 -9.66 -0.79
N GLN A 168 -6.76 -10.95 -0.63
CA GLN A 168 -5.75 -12.00 -0.81
C GLN A 168 -6.32 -13.20 -1.56
N LEU A 169 -5.48 -13.90 -2.30
CA LEU A 169 -5.80 -15.26 -2.74
C LEU A 169 -5.56 -16.27 -1.61
N PRO A 170 -6.22 -17.44 -1.66
CA PRO A 170 -5.86 -18.56 -0.78
C PRO A 170 -4.37 -18.90 -0.93
N GLY A 171 -3.71 -19.14 0.19
CA GLY A 171 -2.29 -19.43 0.20
C GLY A 171 -1.82 -19.85 1.59
N THR A 172 -0.51 -19.75 1.83
CA THR A 172 0.05 -19.97 3.15
C THR A 172 0.24 -18.65 3.88
N LEU A 173 0.57 -18.70 5.17
CA LEU A 173 0.89 -17.48 5.93
C LEU A 173 2.05 -16.71 5.30
N THR A 174 2.98 -17.36 4.60
CA THR A 174 4.19 -16.71 4.07
C THR A 174 4.22 -16.60 2.55
N HIS A 175 3.27 -17.22 1.84
CA HIS A 175 3.23 -17.26 0.38
C HIS A 175 1.80 -17.13 -0.13
N ARG A 176 1.49 -15.97 -0.71
CA ARG A 176 0.18 -15.62 -1.26
C ARG A 176 0.25 -14.30 -2.03
N SER A 177 -0.57 -14.17 -3.05
CA SER A 177 -0.82 -12.87 -3.69
C SER A 177 -1.80 -12.07 -2.83
N HIS A 178 -1.50 -10.79 -2.63
CA HIS A 178 -2.37 -9.85 -1.97
C HIS A 178 -2.39 -8.52 -2.73
N ILE A 179 -3.50 -7.80 -2.64
CA ILE A 179 -3.65 -6.48 -3.25
C ILE A 179 -4.32 -5.53 -2.27
N ARG A 180 -3.77 -4.32 -2.18
CA ARG A 180 -4.35 -3.20 -1.42
C ARG A 180 -4.90 -2.19 -2.40
N TRP A 181 -6.06 -1.60 -2.10
CA TRP A 181 -6.75 -0.66 -2.97
C TRP A 181 -6.98 0.69 -2.30
N TRP A 182 -6.75 1.76 -3.05
CA TRP A 182 -7.09 3.13 -2.70
C TRP A 182 -8.00 3.72 -3.76
N GLN A 183 -8.94 4.56 -3.34
CA GLN A 183 -9.80 5.33 -4.22
C GLN A 183 -9.08 6.65 -4.50
N ALA A 184 -8.70 6.88 -5.75
CA ALA A 184 -7.85 7.99 -6.14
C ALA A 184 -8.64 9.24 -6.57
N GLY A 185 -9.89 9.07 -7.02
CA GLY A 185 -10.72 10.18 -7.50
C GLY A 185 -11.67 9.74 -8.61
N ILE A 186 -12.04 10.67 -9.48
CA ILE A 186 -12.79 10.42 -10.72
C ILE A 186 -11.87 10.73 -11.89
N ASP A 187 -11.74 9.82 -12.84
CA ASP A 187 -10.92 10.04 -14.01
C ASP A 187 -11.52 11.13 -14.90
N SER A 188 -10.70 12.09 -15.32
CA SER A 188 -11.13 13.22 -16.17
C SER A 188 -11.68 12.78 -17.52
N GLN A 189 -11.15 11.68 -18.08
CA GLN A 189 -11.51 11.21 -19.41
C GLN A 189 -12.74 10.31 -19.39
N THR A 190 -12.74 9.32 -18.50
CA THR A 190 -13.78 8.29 -18.44
C THR A 190 -14.91 8.61 -17.46
N GLN A 191 -14.75 9.65 -16.63
CA GLN A 191 -15.69 10.02 -15.57
C GLN A 191 -16.02 8.87 -14.60
N GLN A 192 -15.15 7.85 -14.55
CA GLN A 192 -15.29 6.70 -13.66
C GLN A 192 -14.49 6.91 -12.37
N THR A 193 -14.97 6.31 -11.29
CA THR A 193 -14.19 6.23 -10.06
C THR A 193 -12.92 5.45 -10.32
N VAL A 194 -11.79 6.07 -9.98
CA VAL A 194 -10.46 5.47 -10.10
C VAL A 194 -10.09 4.81 -8.79
N TRP A 195 -9.74 3.54 -8.89
CA TRP A 195 -9.08 2.79 -7.84
C TRP A 195 -7.67 2.43 -8.29
N ILE A 196 -6.70 2.58 -7.41
CA ILE A 196 -5.33 2.15 -7.64
C ILE A 196 -4.98 1.00 -6.70
N GLY A 197 -4.22 0.04 -7.21
CA GLY A 197 -3.93 -1.23 -6.56
C GLY A 197 -2.44 -1.49 -6.44
N ALA A 198 -1.98 -1.82 -5.24
CA ALA A 198 -0.65 -2.36 -4.99
C ALA A 198 -0.76 -3.89 -4.89
N LEU A 199 -0.59 -4.58 -6.02
CA LEU A 199 -0.60 -6.03 -6.13
C LEU A 199 0.81 -6.56 -5.91
N SER A 200 0.93 -7.52 -4.98
CA SER A 200 2.22 -8.10 -4.66
C SER A 200 2.10 -9.55 -4.17
N TYR A 201 3.22 -10.25 -4.15
CA TYR A 201 3.32 -11.63 -3.68
C TYR A 201 4.18 -11.70 -2.42
N ASP A 202 3.62 -12.26 -1.36
CA ASP A 202 4.38 -12.60 -0.16
C ASP A 202 5.34 -13.76 -0.47
N ASP A 203 6.63 -13.61 -0.14
CA ASP A 203 7.69 -14.60 -0.35
C ASP A 203 8.54 -14.75 0.92
N GLY A 204 7.89 -15.09 2.03
CA GLY A 204 8.54 -15.28 3.33
C GLY A 204 8.26 -14.18 4.36
N LEU A 205 9.15 -14.08 5.35
CA LEU A 205 9.08 -13.12 6.45
C LEU A 205 10.42 -12.41 6.61
N THR A 206 10.38 -11.13 6.93
CA THR A 206 11.56 -10.29 7.15
C THR A 206 11.34 -9.31 8.31
N LEU A 207 12.42 -9.00 9.02
CA LEU A 207 12.42 -7.91 9.99
C LEU A 207 12.69 -6.61 9.25
N THR A 208 11.70 -5.72 9.22
CA THR A 208 11.77 -4.48 8.44
C THR A 208 11.28 -3.27 9.26
N PRO A 209 11.81 -2.07 9.01
CA PRO A 209 11.20 -0.83 9.50
C PRO A 209 9.77 -0.67 8.97
N TYR A 210 8.86 -0.27 9.84
CA TYR A 210 7.45 -0.03 9.53
C TYR A 210 6.88 0.97 10.53
N GLY A 211 6.28 2.07 10.07
CA GLY A 211 5.60 3.03 10.97
C GLY A 211 6.42 3.48 12.20
N GLY A 212 7.74 3.63 12.07
CA GLY A 212 8.63 4.06 13.15
C GLY A 212 9.10 2.97 14.11
N ILE A 213 8.70 1.72 13.88
CA ILE A 213 9.15 0.53 14.61
C ILE A 213 9.89 -0.44 13.70
N VAL A 214 10.58 -1.43 14.28
CA VAL A 214 11.07 -2.61 13.54
C VAL A 214 10.15 -3.76 13.90
N THR A 215 9.59 -4.43 12.89
CA THR A 215 8.62 -5.51 13.06
C THR A 215 8.83 -6.64 12.05
N LEU A 216 8.19 -7.77 12.30
CA LEU A 216 8.21 -8.93 11.42
C LEU A 216 7.04 -8.82 10.44
N LEU A 217 7.33 -8.55 9.17
CA LEU A 217 6.35 -8.51 8.09
C LEU A 217 6.69 -9.54 7.02
N HIS A 218 5.80 -9.70 6.04
CA HIS A 218 6.12 -10.49 4.86
C HIS A 218 7.19 -9.79 4.00
N SER A 219 8.13 -10.58 3.49
CA SER A 219 8.95 -10.15 2.36
C SER A 219 8.10 -10.21 1.10
N VAL A 220 8.25 -9.22 0.23
CA VAL A 220 7.51 -9.14 -1.02
C VAL A 220 8.44 -9.52 -2.16
N SER A 221 7.95 -10.35 -3.10
CA SER A 221 8.68 -10.66 -4.32
C SER A 221 8.99 -9.38 -5.09
N PRO A 222 10.26 -9.14 -5.48
CA PRO A 222 10.63 -7.89 -6.13
C PRO A 222 10.07 -7.77 -7.56
N ASN A 223 9.66 -8.88 -8.19
CA ASN A 223 9.12 -8.85 -9.55
C ASN A 223 7.58 -8.66 -9.53
N VAL A 224 7.14 -7.41 -9.54
CA VAL A 224 5.71 -7.08 -9.51
C VAL A 224 5.01 -7.29 -10.85
N ASP A 225 5.77 -7.42 -11.94
CA ASP A 225 5.21 -7.65 -13.28
C ASP A 225 4.66 -9.07 -13.43
N VAL A 226 5.24 -10.05 -12.73
CA VAL A 226 4.75 -11.43 -12.75
C VAL A 226 3.34 -11.53 -12.17
N GLU A 227 3.11 -10.92 -11.01
CA GLU A 227 1.77 -10.90 -10.40
C GLU A 227 0.78 -10.10 -11.23
N ARG A 228 1.22 -8.99 -11.83
CA ARG A 228 0.38 -8.19 -12.73
C ARG A 228 -0.08 -8.99 -13.94
N GLU A 229 0.82 -9.71 -14.59
CA GLU A 229 0.46 -10.58 -15.72
C GLU A 229 -0.43 -11.75 -15.30
N GLN A 230 -0.21 -12.31 -14.11
CA GLN A 230 -1.09 -13.34 -13.54
C GLN A 230 -2.53 -12.79 -13.41
N LEU A 231 -2.71 -11.63 -12.77
CA LEU A 231 -4.02 -10.99 -12.59
C LEU A 231 -4.69 -10.68 -13.93
N LYS A 232 -3.94 -10.14 -14.90
CA LYS A 232 -4.43 -9.87 -16.25
C LYS A 232 -4.98 -11.13 -16.93
N ASN A 233 -4.23 -12.24 -16.85
CA ASN A 233 -4.67 -13.52 -17.39
C ASN A 233 -5.89 -14.09 -16.66
N ASP A 234 -6.02 -13.86 -15.35
CA ASP A 234 -7.19 -14.27 -14.58
C ASP A 234 -8.44 -13.47 -15.01
N VAL A 235 -8.31 -12.15 -15.19
CA VAL A 235 -9.40 -11.29 -15.69
C VAL A 235 -9.86 -11.74 -17.08
N PHE A 236 -8.93 -12.01 -18.00
CA PHE A 236 -9.30 -12.49 -19.34
C PHE A 236 -10.01 -13.84 -19.35
N ARG A 237 -9.77 -14.70 -18.35
CA ARG A 237 -10.41 -16.02 -18.26
C ARG A 237 -11.79 -15.97 -17.61
N LEU A 238 -12.16 -14.84 -17.01
CA LEU A 238 -13.38 -14.73 -16.23
C LEU A 238 -14.63 -14.70 -17.13
N ASN A 239 -14.74 -13.69 -18.00
CA ASN A 239 -15.80 -13.53 -19.01
C ASN A 239 -15.49 -12.32 -19.92
N ASP A 240 -16.31 -12.10 -20.94
CA ASP A 240 -16.21 -10.97 -21.88
C ASP A 240 -16.77 -9.64 -21.31
N ARG A 241 -17.07 -9.54 -20.00
CA ARG A 241 -17.52 -8.28 -19.35
C ARG A 241 -16.33 -7.38 -19.05
N TRP A 242 -15.16 -7.94 -18.79
CA TRP A 242 -14.01 -7.21 -18.27
C TRP A 242 -12.97 -6.95 -19.36
N ASN A 243 -12.45 -5.73 -19.39
CA ASN A 243 -11.26 -5.36 -20.15
C ASN A 243 -10.05 -5.30 -19.21
N ALA A 244 -8.89 -5.75 -19.68
CA ALA A 244 -7.63 -5.73 -18.93
C ALA A 244 -6.46 -5.38 -19.86
N GLU A 245 -5.92 -4.17 -19.74
CA GLU A 245 -4.84 -3.67 -20.60
C GLU A 245 -3.66 -3.14 -19.81
N ASN A 246 -2.44 -3.40 -20.30
CA ASN A 246 -1.24 -2.80 -19.73
C ASN A 246 -0.96 -1.45 -20.37
N VAL A 247 -0.96 -0.40 -19.56
CA VAL A 247 -0.74 0.98 -20.01
C VAL A 247 0.53 1.52 -19.34
N GLN A 248 1.35 2.27 -20.07
CA GLN A 248 2.53 2.94 -19.51
C GLN A 248 2.09 4.13 -18.65
N LEU A 249 1.93 3.90 -17.35
CA LEU A 249 1.53 4.93 -16.38
C LEU A 249 2.59 5.19 -15.31
N ALA A 250 3.44 4.20 -15.03
CA ALA A 250 4.56 4.32 -14.10
C ALA A 250 5.91 4.40 -14.85
N SER A 251 6.96 4.76 -14.10
CA SER A 251 8.33 4.69 -14.60
C SER A 251 8.89 3.28 -14.41
N ALA A 252 9.63 2.79 -15.40
CA ALA A 252 10.39 1.55 -15.24
C ALA A 252 11.43 1.70 -14.12
N THR A 253 11.52 0.70 -13.25
CA THR A 253 12.42 0.73 -12.09
C THR A 253 13.18 -0.57 -12.00
N THR A 254 14.47 -0.47 -11.68
CA THR A 254 15.29 -1.62 -11.28
C THR A 254 15.38 -1.66 -9.76
N SER A 255 15.33 -2.85 -9.16
CA SER A 255 15.44 -3.00 -7.71
C SER A 255 16.74 -2.37 -7.20
N ASN A 256 16.62 -1.46 -6.23
CA ASN A 256 17.71 -0.74 -5.61
C ASN A 256 17.35 -0.38 -4.16
N ARG A 257 18.22 0.31 -3.41
CA ARG A 257 17.94 0.70 -2.01
C ARG A 257 16.72 1.62 -1.81
N GLN A 258 16.16 2.18 -2.88
CA GLN A 258 14.98 3.05 -2.83
C GLN A 258 13.70 2.31 -3.29
N HIS A 259 13.85 1.16 -3.96
CA HIS A 259 12.77 0.37 -4.52
C HIS A 259 13.05 -1.10 -4.25
N ASP A 260 12.25 -1.70 -3.37
CA ASP A 260 12.33 -3.13 -3.06
C ASP A 260 11.73 -4.00 -4.19
N TYR A 261 11.37 -3.37 -5.31
CA TYR A 261 10.78 -3.99 -6.49
C TYR A 261 11.46 -3.53 -7.80
N PHE A 262 11.21 -4.28 -8.87
CA PHE A 262 11.46 -3.87 -10.23
C PHE A 262 10.20 -4.05 -11.08
N THR A 263 10.04 -3.17 -12.06
CA THR A 263 8.89 -3.15 -12.98
C THR A 263 9.31 -2.55 -14.33
N ASP A 264 8.64 -2.98 -15.41
CA ASP A 264 8.68 -2.34 -16.73
C ASP A 264 7.94 -0.98 -16.80
N GLY A 265 7.25 -0.58 -15.71
CA GLY A 265 6.51 0.67 -15.60
C GLY A 265 5.10 0.62 -16.22
N LEU A 266 4.70 -0.53 -16.74
CA LEU A 266 3.33 -0.76 -17.17
C LEU A 266 2.45 -1.03 -15.94
N VAL A 267 1.23 -0.51 -16.01
CA VAL A 267 0.19 -0.67 -14.99
C VAL A 267 -1.00 -1.34 -15.66
N LEU A 268 -1.56 -2.35 -15.00
CA LEU A 268 -2.73 -3.04 -15.50
C LEU A 268 -3.98 -2.20 -15.23
N VAL A 269 -4.62 -1.70 -16.27
CA VAL A 269 -5.91 -1.01 -16.19
C VAL A 269 -7.01 -2.03 -16.44
N VAL A 270 -7.91 -2.18 -15.46
CA VAL A 270 -9.08 -3.06 -15.54
C VAL A 270 -10.35 -2.23 -15.47
N SER A 271 -11.31 -2.53 -16.34
CA SER A 271 -12.62 -1.87 -16.36
C SER A 271 -13.67 -2.79 -16.94
N GLU A 272 -14.95 -2.46 -16.77
CA GLU A 272 -15.99 -3.11 -17.57
C GLU A 272 -15.89 -2.69 -19.04
N GLN A 273 -16.16 -3.61 -19.96
CA GLN A 273 -15.97 -3.43 -21.41
C GLN A 273 -16.90 -2.38 -22.02
N ALA A 274 -18.11 -2.22 -21.45
CA ALA A 274 -19.04 -1.16 -21.82
C ALA A 274 -18.49 0.25 -21.51
N SER A 275 -17.54 0.34 -20.57
CA SER A 275 -16.88 1.58 -20.14
C SER A 275 -15.65 1.90 -21.00
N TYR A 276 -14.82 0.89 -21.27
CA TYR A 276 -13.56 1.07 -22.03
C TYR A 276 -13.78 1.50 -23.48
N ALA A 277 -14.82 0.95 -24.14
CA ALA A 277 -15.08 1.18 -25.56
C ALA A 277 -15.63 2.59 -25.89
N ASN A 278 -16.15 3.33 -24.89
CA ASN A 278 -16.72 4.65 -25.13
C ASN A 278 -15.73 5.80 -24.99
N GLU A 279 -14.60 5.64 -24.30
CA GLU A 279 -13.85 6.81 -23.78
C GLU A 279 -12.32 6.76 -23.94
N LEU A 280 -11.72 5.66 -24.42
CA LEU A 280 -10.28 5.56 -24.69
C LEU A 280 -9.89 5.48 -26.18
N GLN A 281 -10.86 5.55 -27.08
CA GLN A 281 -10.57 5.75 -28.51
C GLN A 281 -10.21 7.24 -28.71
N PRO A 282 -9.04 7.59 -29.26
CA PRO A 282 -8.87 8.92 -29.83
C PRO A 282 -9.94 9.06 -30.92
N TYR A 283 -10.70 10.16 -30.89
CA TYR A 283 -11.64 10.52 -31.94
C TYR A 283 -10.92 10.68 -33.29
N GLU A 284 -10.59 9.58 -33.97
CA GLU A 284 -10.41 9.60 -35.41
C GLU A 284 -11.81 9.59 -36.02
N ASN A 285 -12.32 10.81 -36.24
CA ASN A 285 -13.41 11.06 -37.17
C ASN A 285 -13.01 10.50 -38.54
N ILE A 286 -13.47 9.30 -38.88
CA ILE A 286 -13.59 8.89 -40.28
C ILE A 286 -15.08 8.93 -40.63
N ALA A 287 -15.49 10.10 -41.10
CA ALA A 287 -16.77 10.31 -41.73
C ALA A 287 -17.00 9.31 -42.86
N PHE A 288 -18.15 8.65 -42.79
CA PHE A 288 -18.77 7.93 -43.89
C PHE A 288 -18.76 8.79 -45.17
N ILE A 289 -17.97 8.41 -46.18
CA ILE A 289 -18.28 8.79 -47.57
C ILE A 289 -19.17 7.68 -48.14
N SER A 290 -20.47 7.82 -47.88
CA SER A 290 -21.49 7.29 -48.78
C SER A 290 -21.58 8.22 -49.98
N THR A 291 -20.76 8.01 -50.99
CA THR A 291 -21.05 8.50 -52.35
C THR A 291 -20.31 7.62 -53.33
N TYR A 292 -21.04 6.73 -54.00
CA TYR A 292 -20.94 6.37 -55.43
C TYR A 292 -21.71 5.06 -55.69
N LEU A 293 -23.04 5.19 -55.65
CA LEU A 293 -23.99 4.39 -56.42
C LEU A 293 -24.96 5.43 -56.97
N LYS A 294 -24.89 5.84 -58.24
CA LYS A 294 -25.45 5.17 -59.43
C LYS A 294 -25.43 6.21 -60.59
N PRO A 295 -25.83 5.86 -61.84
CA PRO A 295 -26.21 4.55 -62.38
C PRO A 295 -25.27 4.02 -63.47
#